data_AF-A0A9E5R4Y6-F1
#
_entry.id   AF-A0A9E5R4Y6-F1
#
_cell.length_a   1.000
_cell.length_b   1.000
_cell.length_c   1.000
_cell.angle_alpha   90.00
_cell.angle_beta   90.00
_cell.angle_gamma   90.00
#
_symmetry.space_group_name_H-M   'P 1'
#
loop_
_entity.id
_entity.type
_entity.pdbx_description
1 polymer ?
#
loop_
_entity_poly.entity_id
_entity_poly.type
_entity_poly.pdbx_seq_one_letter_code
_entity_poly.pdbx_strand_id
1 'polypeptide(L)'
;MSEHPQPPATSPAAEHTRTGNRIPLWVALAGMIVALILGGVIIASILQPLVNLVFPGEAEPPLPEGVLELQHVEDSRLADEEWLYATTLAPCDLARFYVEAGSTCSLSPGACLEEEPSVSGVGETIGTCQGTHEEVLASYSWRVEITSNIGQYPTIFRLYLFKERQ
;
A
#
# COMPACT_ATOMS: atom_id res chain seq x y z
N MET A 1 -48.66 74.23 67.57
CA MET A 1 -47.40 74.37 66.82
C MET A 1 -47.01 72.98 66.37
N SER A 2 -47.28 72.66 65.11
CA SER A 2 -47.03 71.35 64.52
C SER A 2 -45.77 71.47 63.66
N GLU A 3 -44.70 70.82 64.08
CA GLU A 3 -43.47 70.69 63.31
C GLU A 3 -43.56 69.51 62.34
N HIS A 4 -43.19 69.78 61.09
CA HIS A 4 -43.04 68.82 59.99
C HIS A 4 -41.58 68.36 59.94
N PRO A 5 -41.31 67.05 59.80
CA PRO A 5 -40.08 66.61 59.13
C PRO A 5 -40.35 65.68 57.94
N GLN A 6 -39.76 66.03 56.80
CA GLN A 6 -39.68 65.24 55.56
C GLN A 6 -38.67 64.07 55.65
N PRO A 7 -38.66 63.12 54.69
CA PRO A 7 -38.28 61.71 54.87
C PRO A 7 -36.83 61.38 54.46
N PRO A 8 -36.29 60.19 54.80
CA PRO A 8 -35.08 59.68 54.18
C PRO A 8 -35.36 58.77 52.96
N ALA A 9 -34.84 59.26 51.84
CA ALA A 9 -34.36 58.59 50.63
C ALA A 9 -34.63 57.09 50.44
N THR A 10 -35.43 56.78 49.41
CA THR A 10 -35.47 55.50 48.73
C THR A 10 -34.11 55.23 48.07
N SER A 11 -33.40 54.21 48.56
CA SER A 11 -32.15 53.70 47.96
C SER A 11 -32.48 53.02 46.63
N PRO A 12 -31.84 53.37 45.49
CA PRO A 12 -32.05 52.67 44.25
C PRO A 12 -31.42 51.28 44.35
N ALA A 13 -32.26 50.26 44.16
CA ALA A 13 -31.83 48.88 43.98
C ALA A 13 -30.79 48.81 42.85
N ALA A 14 -29.59 48.34 43.18
CA ALA A 14 -28.55 48.06 42.20
C ALA A 14 -29.01 46.89 41.32
N GLU A 15 -29.53 47.22 40.15
CA GLU A 15 -29.90 46.28 39.12
C GLU A 15 -28.62 45.67 38.53
N HIS A 16 -28.27 44.46 38.98
CA HIS A 16 -27.19 43.65 38.41
C HIS A 16 -27.63 43.18 37.01
N THR A 17 -27.32 44.00 36.01
CA THR A 17 -27.44 43.62 34.60
C THR A 17 -26.39 42.55 34.32
N ARG A 18 -26.80 41.27 34.39
CA ARG A 18 -26.03 40.15 33.84
C ARG A 18 -25.98 40.33 32.32
N THR A 19 -24.92 40.96 31.83
CA THR A 19 -24.54 40.96 30.42
C THR A 19 -24.12 39.54 30.05
N GLY A 20 -25.10 38.70 29.73
CA GLY A 20 -24.88 37.38 29.16
C GLY A 20 -24.27 37.56 27.77
N ASN A 21 -22.98 37.27 27.65
CA ASN A 21 -22.25 37.26 26.39
C ASN A 21 -22.86 36.18 25.47
N ARG A 22 -23.90 36.54 24.73
CA ARG A 22 -24.58 35.65 23.77
C ARG A 22 -23.64 35.46 22.58
N ILE A 23 -22.93 34.33 22.59
CA ILE A 23 -22.15 33.88 21.44
C ILE A 23 -23.08 33.86 20.23
N PRO A 24 -22.73 34.50 19.10
CA PRO A 24 -23.58 34.51 17.93
C PRO A 24 -23.77 33.09 17.41
N LEU A 25 -24.99 32.74 17.03
CA LEU A 25 -25.35 31.40 16.54
C LEU A 25 -24.42 30.93 15.40
N TRP A 26 -23.99 31.85 14.53
CA TRP A 26 -23.06 31.55 13.44
C TRP A 26 -21.68 31.07 13.92
N VAL A 27 -21.19 31.57 15.06
CA VAL A 27 -19.90 31.16 15.64
C VAL A 27 -20.01 29.74 16.18
N ALA A 28 -21.12 29.42 16.83
CA ALA A 28 -21.38 28.06 17.30
C ALA A 28 -21.48 27.07 16.14
N LEU A 29 -22.16 27.44 15.05
CA LEU A 29 -22.27 26.61 13.85
C LEU A 29 -20.92 26.39 13.18
N ALA A 30 -20.13 27.45 13.01
CA ALA A 30 -18.77 27.35 12.45
C ALA A 30 -17.87 26.47 13.32
N GLY A 31 -17.94 26.62 14.65
CA GLY A 31 -17.19 25.78 15.58
C GLY A 31 -17.55 24.30 15.47
N MET A 32 -18.83 23.96 15.31
CA MET A 32 -19.28 22.58 15.13
C MET A 32 -18.77 21.98 13.82
N ILE A 33 -18.80 22.73 12.72
CA ILE A 33 -18.29 22.29 11.41
C ILE A 33 -16.78 22.04 11.49
N VAL A 34 -16.02 22.96 12.11
CA VAL A 34 -14.58 22.80 12.29
C VAL A 34 -14.26 21.57 13.16
N ALA A 35 -15.00 21.37 14.24
CA ALA A 35 -14.85 20.18 15.09
C ALA A 35 -15.14 18.88 14.34
N LEU A 36 -16.17 18.87 13.48
CA LEU A 36 -16.50 17.74 12.62
C LEU A 36 -15.39 17.43 11.60
N ILE A 37 -14.83 18.46 10.96
CA ILE A 37 -13.73 18.30 10.00
C ILE A 37 -12.48 17.76 10.73
N LEU A 38 -12.10 18.36 11.87
CA LEU A 38 -10.96 17.86 12.65
C LEU A 38 -11.19 16.43 13.12
N GLY A 39 -12.40 16.10 13.60
CA GLY A 39 -12.75 14.74 13.99
C GLY A 39 -12.61 13.76 12.83
N GLY A 40 -13.11 14.13 11.65
CA GLY A 40 -12.97 13.33 10.43
C GLY A 40 -11.52 13.11 10.02
N VAL A 41 -10.68 14.14 10.09
CA VAL A 41 -9.24 14.04 9.79
C VAL A 41 -8.54 13.10 10.76
N ILE A 42 -8.80 13.24 12.07
CA ILE A 42 -8.21 12.36 13.09
C ILE A 42 -8.61 10.90 12.87
N ILE A 43 -9.88 10.66 12.57
CA ILE A 43 -10.39 9.32 12.25
C ILE A 43 -9.70 8.77 11.00
N ALA A 44 -9.62 9.56 9.91
CA ALA A 44 -8.97 9.15 8.66
C ALA A 44 -7.49 8.79 8.85
N SER A 45 -6.75 9.54 9.69
CA SER A 45 -5.35 9.23 10.01
C SER A 45 -5.15 7.91 10.75
N ILE A 46 -6.19 7.35 11.39
CA ILE A 46 -6.14 6.05 12.06
C ILE A 46 -6.64 4.94 11.12
N LEU A 47 -7.57 5.24 10.20
CA LEU A 47 -8.06 4.24 9.25
C LEU A 47 -6.99 3.80 8.24
N GLN A 48 -6.13 4.70 7.76
CA GLN A 48 -5.05 4.32 6.85
C GLN A 48 -4.15 3.19 7.39
N PRO A 49 -3.56 3.29 8.59
CA PRO A 49 -2.77 2.20 9.14
C PRO A 49 -3.61 0.96 9.47
N LEU A 50 -4.89 1.12 9.82
CA LEU A 50 -5.78 -0.02 10.07
C LEU A 50 -6.11 -0.81 8.79
N VAL A 51 -6.30 -0.12 7.66
CA VAL A 51 -6.46 -0.74 6.34
C VAL A 51 -5.19 -1.45 5.93
N ASN A 52 -4.02 -0.84 6.15
CA ASN A 52 -2.72 -1.46 5.86
C ASN A 52 -2.43 -2.69 6.75
N LEU A 53 -3.08 -2.79 7.92
CA LEU A 53 -2.97 -3.93 8.82
C LEU A 53 -3.92 -5.08 8.45
N VAL A 54 -5.13 -4.75 7.98
CA VAL A 54 -6.16 -5.74 7.58
C VAL A 54 -5.91 -6.26 6.17
N PHE A 55 -5.34 -5.40 5.32
CA PHE A 55 -4.89 -5.71 3.97
C PHE A 55 -3.40 -5.34 3.93
N PRO A 56 -2.50 -6.19 4.47
CA PRO A 56 -1.08 -6.02 4.21
C PRO A 56 -0.97 -5.91 2.69
N GLY A 57 -0.44 -4.76 2.21
CA GLY A 57 -0.42 -4.42 0.79
C GLY A 57 -0.10 -5.65 -0.03
N GLU A 58 -0.96 -5.95 -1.01
CA GLU A 58 -0.91 -7.15 -1.83
C GLU A 58 0.55 -7.46 -2.15
N ALA A 59 1.09 -8.50 -1.51
CA ALA A 59 2.49 -8.86 -1.63
C ALA A 59 2.68 -9.42 -3.04
N GLU A 60 2.81 -8.50 -4.00
CA GLU A 60 2.73 -8.80 -5.42
C GLU A 60 4.10 -8.54 -6.02
N PRO A 61 4.87 -9.60 -6.31
CA PRO A 61 6.16 -9.48 -6.96
C PRO A 61 6.02 -8.79 -8.33
N PRO A 62 7.06 -8.08 -8.79
CA PRO A 62 6.98 -7.35 -10.05
C PRO A 62 6.67 -8.30 -11.22
N LEU A 63 5.66 -7.97 -12.00
CA LEU A 63 5.25 -8.69 -13.19
C LEU A 63 5.37 -7.79 -14.43
N PRO A 64 5.96 -8.27 -15.54
CA PRO A 64 5.99 -7.50 -16.77
C PRO A 64 4.60 -7.42 -17.41
N GLU A 65 4.37 -6.39 -18.21
CA GLU A 65 3.11 -6.24 -18.93
C GLU A 65 2.89 -7.38 -19.94
N GLY A 66 1.63 -7.77 -20.13
CA GLY A 66 1.25 -8.75 -21.15
C GLY A 66 1.61 -10.21 -20.81
N VAL A 67 1.86 -10.52 -19.53
CA VAL A 67 1.97 -11.91 -19.08
C VAL A 67 0.61 -12.61 -19.09
N LEU A 68 0.61 -13.88 -19.43
CA LEU A 68 -0.54 -14.77 -19.36
C LEU A 68 -0.33 -15.73 -18.18
N GLU A 69 -1.24 -15.70 -17.21
CA GLU A 69 -1.29 -16.71 -16.15
C GLU A 69 -1.76 -18.04 -16.73
N LEU A 70 -0.93 -19.07 -16.56
CA LEU A 70 -1.23 -20.44 -16.95
C LEU A 70 -1.74 -21.26 -15.77
N GLN A 71 -1.20 -21.01 -14.58
CA GLN A 71 -1.52 -21.74 -13.36
C GLN A 71 -1.19 -20.90 -12.13
N HIS A 72 -1.98 -21.05 -11.07
CA HIS A 72 -1.71 -20.53 -9.74
C HIS A 72 -1.99 -21.63 -8.70
N VAL A 73 -1.06 -21.80 -7.75
CA VAL A 73 -1.13 -22.77 -6.66
C VAL A 73 -0.81 -22.05 -5.34
N GLU A 74 -1.77 -22.06 -4.43
CA GLU A 74 -1.58 -21.65 -3.04
C GLU A 74 -0.97 -22.81 -2.23
N ASP A 75 -0.12 -22.48 -1.26
CA ASP A 75 0.59 -23.43 -0.37
C ASP A 75 1.34 -24.53 -1.16
N SER A 76 2.21 -24.07 -2.07
CA SER A 76 3.04 -24.98 -2.85
C SER A 76 4.08 -25.66 -1.95
N ARG A 77 4.64 -26.77 -2.42
CA ARG A 77 5.71 -27.48 -1.68
C ARG A 77 6.96 -26.60 -1.43
N LEU A 78 7.18 -25.59 -2.27
CA LEU A 78 8.41 -24.81 -2.29
C LEU A 78 8.23 -23.38 -1.78
N ALA A 79 7.02 -22.84 -1.77
CA ALA A 79 6.71 -21.43 -1.50
C ALA A 79 5.27 -21.26 -1.03
N ASP A 80 4.96 -20.16 -0.34
CA ASP A 80 3.59 -19.88 0.11
C ASP A 80 2.63 -19.76 -1.07
N GLU A 81 3.07 -19.17 -2.17
CA GLU A 81 2.31 -19.09 -3.43
C GLU A 81 3.23 -19.34 -4.63
N GLU A 82 2.72 -20.07 -5.61
CA GLU A 82 3.41 -20.39 -6.87
C GLU A 82 2.51 -20.05 -8.07
N TRP A 83 3.05 -19.28 -9.01
CA TRP A 83 2.41 -19.01 -10.29
C TRP A 83 3.27 -19.52 -11.44
N LEU A 84 2.59 -19.94 -12.51
CA LEU A 84 3.18 -20.25 -13.79
C LEU A 84 2.66 -19.25 -14.83
N TYR A 85 3.57 -18.50 -15.43
CA TYR A 85 3.25 -17.50 -16.43
C TYR A 85 3.88 -17.82 -17.78
N ALA A 86 3.24 -17.34 -18.84
CA ALA A 86 3.79 -17.25 -20.18
C ALA A 86 3.93 -15.79 -20.60
N THR A 87 4.98 -15.46 -21.36
CA THR A 87 5.20 -14.10 -21.88
C THR A 87 5.74 -14.10 -23.29
N THR A 88 5.50 -13.00 -24.00
CA THR A 88 6.08 -12.72 -25.32
C THR A 88 7.52 -12.20 -25.23
N LEU A 89 7.99 -11.82 -24.04
CA LEU A 89 9.38 -11.40 -23.80
C LEU A 89 10.35 -12.55 -24.04
N ALA A 90 11.52 -12.25 -24.61
CA ALA A 90 12.62 -13.20 -24.66
C ALA A 90 13.15 -13.48 -23.23
N PRO A 91 13.73 -14.66 -22.96
CA PRO A 91 14.18 -15.02 -21.61
C PRO A 91 15.16 -14.01 -20.98
N CYS A 92 16.05 -13.43 -21.80
CA CYS A 92 17.02 -12.44 -21.35
C CYS A 92 16.41 -11.07 -21.08
N ASP A 93 15.37 -10.69 -21.81
CA ASP A 93 14.65 -9.44 -21.55
C ASP A 93 13.81 -9.56 -20.27
N LEU A 94 13.23 -10.74 -20.02
CA LEU A 94 12.57 -11.05 -18.76
C LEU A 94 13.55 -11.00 -17.58
N ALA A 95 14.75 -11.56 -17.73
CA ALA A 95 15.78 -11.46 -16.70
C ALA A 95 16.19 -10.01 -16.44
N ARG A 96 16.35 -9.19 -17.50
CA ARG A 96 16.66 -7.77 -17.38
C ARG A 96 15.56 -7.01 -16.64
N PHE A 97 14.30 -7.28 -16.94
CA PHE A 97 13.16 -6.72 -16.21
C PHE A 97 13.28 -6.95 -14.69
N TYR A 98 13.58 -8.18 -14.27
CA TYR A 98 13.73 -8.48 -12.83
C TYR A 98 14.95 -7.79 -12.20
N VAL A 99 16.06 -7.66 -12.94
CA VAL A 99 17.22 -6.88 -12.47
C VAL A 99 16.86 -5.42 -12.28
N GLU A 100 16.14 -4.82 -13.22
CA GLU A 100 15.67 -3.43 -13.13
C GLU A 100 14.69 -3.23 -11.97
N ALA A 101 13.91 -4.26 -11.64
CA ALA A 101 13.04 -4.29 -10.46
C ALA A 101 13.78 -4.59 -9.13
N GLY A 102 15.12 -4.60 -9.13
CA GLY A 102 15.95 -4.78 -7.94
C GLY A 102 16.27 -6.23 -7.56
N SER A 103 16.00 -7.20 -8.45
CA SER A 103 16.35 -8.61 -8.22
C SER A 103 17.81 -8.91 -8.57
N THR A 104 18.37 -9.95 -7.96
CA THR A 104 19.64 -10.56 -8.37
C THR A 104 19.38 -11.80 -9.22
N CYS A 105 19.93 -11.86 -10.43
CA CYS A 105 19.74 -12.98 -11.35
C CYS A 105 21.01 -13.81 -11.55
N SER A 106 20.85 -15.12 -11.57
CA SER A 106 21.87 -16.11 -11.95
C SER A 106 21.44 -16.80 -13.24
N LEU A 107 22.11 -16.48 -14.34
CA LEU A 107 21.82 -17.01 -15.67
C LEU A 107 22.81 -18.10 -16.05
N SER A 108 22.34 -19.07 -16.84
CA SER A 108 23.21 -20.10 -17.43
C SER A 108 24.29 -19.44 -18.31
N PRO A 109 25.55 -19.92 -18.27
CA PRO A 109 26.61 -19.36 -19.08
C PRO A 109 26.24 -19.38 -20.57
N GLY A 110 26.40 -18.24 -21.25
CA GLY A 110 26.10 -18.12 -22.68
C GLY A 110 24.63 -17.89 -23.03
N ALA A 111 23.69 -17.99 -22.08
CA ALA A 111 22.27 -17.91 -22.37
C ALA A 111 21.79 -16.56 -22.95
N CYS A 112 22.55 -15.49 -22.68
CA CYS A 112 22.23 -14.13 -23.11
C CYS A 112 23.39 -13.45 -23.88
N LEU A 113 24.21 -14.23 -24.59
CA LEU A 113 25.20 -13.66 -25.50
C LEU A 113 24.52 -13.15 -26.78
N GLU A 114 25.05 -12.05 -27.33
CA GLU A 114 24.46 -11.31 -28.47
C GLU A 114 24.43 -12.10 -29.80
N GLU A 115 25.20 -13.18 -29.91
CA GLU A 115 25.24 -14.06 -31.09
C GLU A 115 24.28 -15.24 -30.91
N GLU A 116 22.98 -14.94 -31.00
CA GLU A 116 21.84 -15.85 -30.85
C GLU A 116 21.79 -16.60 -29.50
N PRO A 117 20.67 -16.56 -28.76
CA PRO A 117 20.53 -17.38 -27.58
C PRO A 117 20.57 -18.85 -28.04
N SER A 118 21.69 -19.53 -27.79
CA SER A 118 21.82 -20.97 -27.95
C SER A 118 21.01 -21.64 -26.85
N VAL A 119 19.68 -21.47 -26.90
CA VAL A 119 18.71 -22.17 -26.07
C VAL A 119 18.88 -23.64 -26.38
N SER A 120 19.61 -24.34 -25.52
CA SER A 120 20.08 -25.71 -25.79
C SER A 120 19.01 -26.78 -25.51
N GLY A 121 17.78 -26.37 -25.22
CA GLY A 121 16.62 -27.25 -25.21
C GLY A 121 15.34 -26.50 -24.82
N VAL A 122 14.24 -26.86 -25.45
CA VAL A 122 12.89 -26.45 -25.00
C VAL A 122 12.67 -26.95 -23.58
N GLY A 123 12.18 -26.09 -22.69
CA GLY A 123 11.96 -26.48 -21.30
C GLY A 123 13.23 -26.45 -20.45
N GLU A 124 14.36 -25.97 -20.97
CA GLU A 124 15.57 -25.73 -20.19
C GLU A 124 15.45 -24.42 -19.40
N THR A 125 15.81 -24.48 -18.11
CA THR A 125 15.90 -23.32 -17.24
C THR A 125 17.09 -22.46 -17.67
N ILE A 126 16.77 -21.24 -18.10
CA ILE A 126 17.72 -20.24 -18.58
C ILE A 126 18.39 -19.51 -17.42
N GLY A 127 17.66 -19.36 -16.31
CA GLY A 127 18.21 -18.76 -15.11
C GLY A 127 17.17 -18.52 -14.04
N THR A 128 17.65 -18.00 -12.91
CA THR A 128 16.83 -17.74 -11.74
C THR A 128 17.08 -16.32 -11.24
N CYS A 129 16.02 -15.56 -10.99
CA CYS A 129 16.07 -14.23 -10.39
C CYS A 129 15.46 -14.26 -9.00
N GLN A 130 16.03 -13.53 -8.04
CA GLN A 130 15.55 -13.46 -6.67
C GLN A 130 15.52 -12.01 -6.19
N GLY A 131 14.42 -11.62 -5.56
CA GLY A 131 14.23 -10.29 -5.01
C GLY A 131 13.57 -10.32 -3.64
N THR A 132 13.67 -9.22 -2.92
CA THR A 132 13.09 -9.04 -1.59
C THR A 132 12.45 -7.67 -1.52
N HIS A 133 11.31 -7.58 -0.84
CA HIS A 133 10.66 -6.32 -0.51
C HIS A 133 10.52 -6.23 0.99
N GLU A 134 11.05 -5.14 1.54
CA GLU A 134 11.04 -4.86 2.97
C GLU A 134 10.21 -3.60 3.22
N GLU A 135 9.08 -3.76 3.92
CA GLU A 135 8.34 -2.67 4.52
C GLU A 135 8.32 -2.79 6.04
N VAL A 136 7.98 -1.70 6.71
CA VAL A 136 7.97 -1.60 8.19
C VAL A 136 7.06 -2.65 8.85
N LEU A 137 6.03 -3.13 8.14
CA LEU A 137 5.00 -4.01 8.67
C LEU A 137 4.86 -5.34 7.93
N ALA A 138 5.59 -5.53 6.82
CA ALA A 138 5.54 -6.75 6.01
C ALA A 138 6.85 -6.91 5.25
N SER A 139 7.38 -8.12 5.25
CA SER A 139 8.51 -8.51 4.41
C SER A 139 8.12 -9.73 3.59
N TYR A 140 8.53 -9.73 2.32
CA TYR A 140 8.38 -10.88 1.46
C TYR A 140 9.56 -10.98 0.51
N SER A 141 9.81 -12.19 0.04
CA SER A 141 10.80 -12.44 -0.99
C SER A 141 10.17 -13.22 -2.14
N TRP A 142 10.75 -13.10 -3.32
CA TRP A 142 10.32 -13.86 -4.48
C TRP A 142 11.49 -14.48 -5.20
N ARG A 143 11.20 -15.60 -5.87
CA ARG A 143 12.10 -16.23 -6.83
C ARG A 143 11.37 -16.43 -8.13
N VAL A 144 12.05 -16.17 -9.23
CA VAL A 144 11.57 -16.41 -10.58
C VAL A 144 12.48 -17.38 -11.29
N GLU A 145 11.95 -18.49 -11.76
CA GLU A 145 12.66 -19.46 -12.59
C GLU A 145 12.25 -19.28 -14.05
N ILE A 146 13.19 -18.86 -14.88
CA ILE A 146 12.95 -18.53 -16.29
C ILE A 146 13.26 -19.74 -17.14
N THR A 147 12.28 -20.19 -17.91
CA THR A 147 12.39 -21.35 -18.79
C THR A 147 12.09 -20.96 -20.22
N SER A 148 12.90 -21.43 -21.15
CA SER A 148 12.64 -21.22 -22.57
C SER A 148 11.50 -22.10 -23.08
N ASN A 149 10.75 -21.59 -24.06
CA ASN A 149 9.65 -22.31 -24.69
C ASN A 149 9.63 -22.08 -26.20
N ILE A 150 8.96 -22.98 -26.93
CA ILE A 150 8.69 -22.81 -28.37
C ILE A 150 7.23 -22.38 -28.55
N GLY A 151 7.00 -21.43 -29.44
CA GLY A 151 5.66 -21.06 -29.90
C GLY A 151 5.42 -19.56 -29.76
N GLN A 152 4.15 -19.19 -29.54
CA GLN A 152 3.74 -17.79 -29.40
C GLN A 152 4.32 -17.12 -28.16
N TYR A 153 4.59 -17.89 -27.11
CA TYR A 153 5.21 -17.43 -25.86
C TYR A 153 6.60 -18.05 -25.75
N PRO A 154 7.67 -17.34 -26.17
CA PRO A 154 9.03 -17.87 -26.16
C PRO A 154 9.58 -18.11 -24.74
N THR A 155 8.91 -17.60 -23.70
CA THR A 155 9.32 -17.75 -22.31
C THR A 155 8.14 -18.17 -21.45
N ILE A 156 8.38 -19.19 -20.62
CA ILE A 156 7.54 -19.59 -19.51
C ILE A 156 8.36 -19.37 -18.24
N PHE A 157 7.75 -18.81 -17.19
CA PHE A 157 8.45 -18.64 -15.94
C PHE A 157 7.58 -19.01 -14.75
N ARG A 158 8.23 -19.57 -13.73
CA ARG A 158 7.60 -19.84 -12.44
C ARG A 158 7.97 -18.72 -11.49
N LEU A 159 6.97 -18.23 -10.76
CA LEU A 159 7.14 -17.22 -9.75
C LEU A 159 6.76 -17.82 -8.40
N TYR A 160 7.69 -17.78 -7.46
CA TYR A 160 7.54 -18.28 -6.12
C TYR A 160 7.53 -17.09 -5.17
N LEU A 161 6.49 -16.97 -4.34
CA LEU A 161 6.39 -15.95 -3.32
C LEU A 161 6.55 -16.59 -1.94
N PHE A 162 7.42 -15.98 -1.14
CA PHE A 162 7.72 -16.38 0.24
C PHE A 162 7.32 -15.23 1.16
N LYS A 163 6.31 -15.45 1.99
CA LYS A 163 5.79 -14.47 2.94
C LYS A 163 6.52 -14.67 4.27
N GLU A 164 7.21 -13.66 4.77
CA GLU A 164 7.76 -13.74 6.13
C GLU A 164 6.62 -13.53 7.13
N ARG A 165 6.30 -14.59 7.87
CA ARG A 165 5.40 -14.50 9.02
C ARG A 165 6.17 -13.95 10.21
N GLN A 166 5.87 -12.71 10.61
CA GLN A 166 6.29 -12.15 11.90
C GLN A 166 5.43 -12.65 13.05
#